data_AF-A0A531LXH1-F1
#
_entry.id   AF-A0A531LXH1-F1
#
_cell.length_a   1.000
_cell.length_b   1.000
_cell.length_c   1.000
_cell.angle_alpha   90.00
_cell.angle_beta   90.00
_cell.angle_gamma   90.00
#
_symmetry.space_group_name_H-M   'P 1'
#
loop_
_entity.id
_entity.type
_entity.pdbx_description
1 polymer ?
#
loop_
_entity_poly.entity_id
_entity_poly.type
_entity_poly.pdbx_seq_one_letter_code
_entity_poly.pdbx_strand_id
1 'polypeptide(L)'
;DKFQSVNHDRAHTGAPILTDSLTWFDCTVHNRIEAGDHIILIGQVQAFGTSPSAPLGFCRGRYASVKDPLPTGWLASQDMIIGYLVEAGNRILLRSDGKGRWVLPTARRRKADSQLVLDGGDALSLVPENTFLYS
;
A
#
# COMPACT_ATOMS: atom_id res chain seq x y z
N ASP A 1 9.13 12.63 15.38
CA ASP A 1 8.08 12.09 16.26
C ASP A 1 7.04 11.39 15.36
N LYS A 2 6.60 10.16 15.67
CA LYS A 2 5.72 9.37 14.78
C LYS A 2 4.34 9.98 14.56
N PHE A 3 3.86 10.79 15.51
CA PHE A 3 2.56 11.44 15.42
C PHE A 3 2.64 12.87 14.85
N GLN A 4 3.84 13.34 14.51
CA GLN A 4 4.09 14.72 14.10
C GLN A 4 3.43 15.08 12.76
N SER A 5 3.25 14.11 11.86
CA SER A 5 2.75 14.31 10.50
C SER A 5 1.30 13.86 10.29
N VAL A 6 0.60 13.45 11.36
CA VAL A 6 -0.76 12.89 11.26
C VAL A 6 -1.70 13.55 12.26
N ASN A 7 -2.93 13.79 11.82
CA ASN A 7 -4.00 14.24 12.69
C ASN A 7 -4.40 13.10 13.62
N HIS A 8 -4.37 13.36 14.93
CA HIS A 8 -4.73 12.39 15.93
C HIS A 8 -5.44 13.01 17.12
N ASP A 9 -6.31 12.22 17.74
CA ASP A 9 -7.08 12.59 18.93
C ASP A 9 -7.14 11.41 19.91
N ARG A 10 -8.00 11.46 20.93
CA ARG A 10 -8.23 10.41 21.92
C ARG A 10 -9.72 10.21 22.15
N ALA A 11 -10.11 8.98 22.52
CA ALA A 11 -11.47 8.66 22.94
C ALA A 11 -11.51 8.14 24.38
N HIS A 12 -11.94 6.90 24.59
CA HIS A 12 -12.22 6.31 25.90
C HIS A 12 -10.96 5.94 26.68
N THR A 13 -10.00 5.26 26.06
CA THR A 13 -8.81 4.72 26.77
C THR A 13 -7.65 5.71 26.84
N GLY A 14 -7.72 6.81 26.08
CA GLY A 14 -6.62 7.75 25.89
C GLY A 14 -5.58 7.31 24.85
N ALA A 15 -5.74 6.13 24.22
CA ALA A 15 -4.93 5.73 23.08
C ALA A 15 -5.11 6.72 21.90
N PRO A 16 -4.03 7.03 21.14
CA PRO A 16 -4.12 7.95 20.01
C PRO A 16 -4.91 7.33 18.86
N ILE A 17 -5.88 8.07 18.36
CA ILE A 17 -6.76 7.73 17.24
C ILE A 17 -6.36 8.57 16.04
N LEU A 18 -6.15 7.94 14.88
CA LEU A 18 -5.91 8.67 13.62
C LEU A 18 -7.25 9.14 13.05
N THR A 19 -7.49 10.45 13.03
CA THR A 19 -8.80 11.02 12.68
C THR A 19 -9.13 10.91 11.19
N ASP A 20 -8.10 10.84 10.35
CA ASP A 20 -8.24 10.77 8.88
C ASP A 20 -8.30 9.32 8.36
N SER A 21 -8.50 8.35 9.26
CA SER A 21 -8.63 6.94 8.91
C SER A 21 -10.04 6.60 8.40
N LEU A 22 -10.16 5.50 7.63
CA LEU A 22 -11.45 4.93 7.28
C LEU A 22 -12.26 4.56 8.53
N THR A 23 -11.60 3.89 9.48
CA THR A 23 -12.21 3.47 10.73
C THR A 23 -11.15 3.31 11.80
N TRP A 24 -11.55 3.46 13.05
CA TRP A 24 -10.73 3.23 14.21
C TRP A 24 -11.53 2.52 15.31
N PHE A 25 -10.81 1.76 16.13
CA PHE A 25 -11.35 1.08 17.31
C PHE A 25 -10.48 1.42 18.51
N ASP A 26 -11.10 1.95 19.55
CA ASP A 26 -10.47 2.19 20.84
C ASP A 26 -10.80 1.03 21.78
N CYS A 27 -9.76 0.32 22.24
CA CYS A 27 -9.91 -0.98 22.88
C CYS A 27 -9.10 -1.08 24.18
N THR A 28 -9.67 -1.78 25.17
CA THR A 28 -8.89 -2.31 26.30
C THR A 28 -8.37 -3.71 25.95
N VAL A 29 -7.16 -4.06 26.40
CA VAL A 29 -6.62 -5.41 26.18
C VAL A 29 -7.41 -6.42 27.01
N HIS A 30 -8.14 -7.29 26.33
CA HIS A 30 -8.90 -8.38 26.94
C HIS A 30 -8.03 -9.62 27.15
N ASN A 31 -7.20 -9.98 26.18
CA ASN A 31 -6.31 -11.13 26.29
C ASN A 31 -5.03 -10.96 25.45
N ARG A 32 -4.01 -11.75 25.78
CA ARG A 32 -2.74 -11.89 25.06
C ARG A 32 -2.43 -13.37 24.90
N ILE A 33 -2.21 -13.81 23.67
CA ILE A 33 -1.92 -15.21 23.35
C ILE A 33 -0.55 -15.29 22.68
N GLU A 34 0.36 -16.07 23.25
CA GLU A 34 1.67 -16.38 22.65
C GLU A 34 1.49 -17.18 21.36
N ALA A 35 2.15 -16.76 20.28
CA ALA A 35 2.04 -17.35 18.95
C ALA A 35 3.41 -17.41 18.26
N GLY A 36 4.38 -18.05 18.92
CA GLY A 36 5.75 -18.20 18.41
C GLY A 36 6.54 -16.91 18.55
N ASP A 37 6.88 -16.28 17.43
CA ASP A 37 7.61 -15.00 17.38
C ASP A 37 6.70 -13.77 17.45
N HIS A 38 5.38 -13.97 17.62
CA HIS A 38 4.38 -12.92 17.76
C HIS A 38 3.44 -13.18 18.95
N ILE A 39 2.75 -12.12 19.39
CA ILE A 39 1.66 -12.19 20.36
C ILE A 39 0.37 -11.75 19.67
N ILE A 40 -0.69 -12.54 19.82
CA ILE A 40 -2.03 -12.15 19.40
C ILE A 40 -2.67 -11.35 20.54
N LEU A 41 -3.06 -10.10 20.24
CA LEU A 41 -3.81 -9.24 21.15
C LEU A 41 -5.30 -9.33 20.85
N ILE A 42 -6.10 -9.66 21.85
CA ILE A 42 -7.56 -9.59 21.77
C ILE A 42 -8.00 -8.32 22.50
N GLY A 43 -8.62 -7.40 21.78
CA GLY A 43 -9.12 -6.13 22.32
C GLY A 43 -10.63 -6.16 22.53
N GLN A 44 -11.11 -5.65 23.66
CA GLN A 44 -12.52 -5.33 23.87
C GLN A 44 -12.77 -3.89 23.44
N VAL A 45 -13.64 -3.69 22.45
CA VAL A 45 -13.97 -2.37 21.90
C VAL A 45 -14.74 -1.55 22.94
N GLN A 46 -14.23 -0.35 23.24
CA GLN A 46 -14.84 0.62 24.13
C GLN A 46 -15.48 1.78 23.35
N ALA A 47 -14.86 2.18 22.25
CA ALA A 47 -15.41 3.15 21.31
C ALA A 47 -14.93 2.84 19.89
N PHE A 48 -15.65 3.34 18.88
CA PHE A 48 -15.25 3.21 17.49
C PHE A 48 -15.77 4.39 16.67
N GLY A 49 -15.17 4.61 15.50
CA GLY A 49 -15.61 5.60 14.54
C GLY A 49 -15.41 5.11 13.11
N THR A 50 -16.18 5.69 12.19
CA THR A 50 -16.12 5.36 10.76
C THR A 50 -16.27 6.62 9.92
N SER A 51 -15.60 6.66 8.79
CA SER A 51 -15.72 7.69 7.76
C SER A 51 -16.09 7.04 6.42
N PRO A 52 -16.74 7.77 5.48
CA PRO A 52 -17.09 7.25 4.16
C PRO A 52 -15.88 7.21 3.20
N SER A 53 -14.73 6.72 3.67
CA SER A 53 -13.47 6.68 2.91
C SER A 53 -13.21 5.30 2.31
N ALA A 54 -12.44 5.24 1.23
CA ALA A 54 -11.97 3.97 0.68
C ALA A 54 -10.87 3.34 1.58
N PRO A 55 -10.81 2.01 1.76
CA PRO A 55 -9.73 1.39 2.52
C PRO A 55 -8.42 1.38 1.73
N LEU A 56 -7.31 1.45 2.47
CA LEU A 56 -5.98 1.16 1.95
C LEU A 56 -5.70 -0.35 2.07
N GLY A 57 -5.71 -1.05 0.94
CA GLY A 57 -5.40 -2.48 0.89
C GLY A 57 -3.90 -2.74 0.79
N PHE A 58 -3.45 -3.89 1.32
CA PHE A 58 -2.08 -4.38 1.14
C PHE A 58 -2.10 -5.83 0.64
N CYS A 59 -1.48 -6.08 -0.52
CA CYS A 59 -1.46 -7.40 -1.13
C CYS A 59 -0.15 -7.63 -1.88
N ARG A 60 0.50 -8.78 -1.66
CA ARG A 60 1.75 -9.20 -2.33
C ARG A 60 2.85 -8.13 -2.28
N GLY A 61 3.03 -7.48 -1.12
CA GLY A 61 4.07 -6.48 -0.90
C GLY A 61 3.76 -5.08 -1.43
N ARG A 62 2.50 -4.78 -1.77
CA ARG A 62 2.10 -3.50 -2.39
C ARG A 62 0.81 -2.95 -1.82
N TYR A 63 0.72 -1.63 -1.76
CA TYR A 63 -0.53 -0.93 -1.46
C TYR A 63 -1.45 -0.87 -2.67
N ALA A 64 -2.75 -0.98 -2.42
CA ALA A 64 -3.79 -0.86 -3.43
C ALA A 64 -4.94 -0.01 -2.89
N SER A 65 -5.41 0.94 -3.69
CA SER A 65 -6.67 1.64 -3.42
C SER A 65 -7.83 0.75 -3.81
N VAL A 66 -8.75 0.52 -2.88
CA VAL A 66 -9.99 -0.20 -3.14
C VAL A 66 -11.04 0.83 -3.57
N LYS A 67 -11.52 0.78 -4.81
CA LYS A 67 -12.60 1.67 -5.26
C LYS A 67 -13.95 1.07 -4.87
N ASP A 68 -14.90 1.93 -4.48
CA ASP A 68 -16.27 1.55 -4.11
C ASP A 68 -17.16 1.29 -5.35
N PRO A 69 -18.21 0.43 -5.25
CA PRO A 69 -18.50 -0.50 -4.17
C PRO A 69 -17.96 -1.89 -4.50
N LEU A 70 -17.80 -2.75 -3.49
CA LEU A 70 -17.67 -4.20 -3.73
C LEU A 70 -18.92 -4.93 -3.21
N PRO A 71 -19.95 -5.13 -4.06
CA PRO A 71 -21.08 -6.03 -3.80
C PRO A 71 -20.75 -7.47 -4.23
N THR A 72 -21.65 -8.39 -3.85
CA THR A 72 -21.50 -9.86 -3.86
C THR A 72 -20.97 -10.45 -5.16
N GLY A 73 -19.93 -11.29 -5.06
CA GLY A 73 -19.30 -11.97 -6.20
C GLY A 73 -18.06 -11.25 -6.71
N TRP A 74 -17.09 -10.98 -5.82
CA TRP A 74 -15.77 -10.47 -6.20
C TRP A 74 -15.22 -11.21 -7.43
N LEU A 75 -15.14 -10.51 -8.57
CA LEU A 75 -14.41 -10.91 -9.76
C LEU A 75 -13.14 -10.05 -9.91
N ALA A 76 -12.13 -10.67 -10.52
CA ALA A 76 -10.72 -10.31 -10.47
C ALA A 76 -10.38 -8.82 -10.72
N SER A 77 -9.31 -8.39 -10.04
CA SER A 77 -8.56 -7.15 -10.31
C SER A 77 -8.20 -7.05 -11.81
N GLN A 78 -9.02 -6.36 -12.59
CA GLN A 78 -8.75 -6.10 -14.01
C GLN A 78 -8.04 -4.75 -14.27
N ASP A 79 -7.94 -3.87 -13.26
CA ASP A 79 -7.40 -2.52 -13.40
C ASP A 79 -6.33 -2.14 -12.37
N MET A 80 -5.49 -3.10 -11.94
CA MET A 80 -4.26 -2.75 -11.22
C MET A 80 -3.21 -2.22 -12.20
N ILE A 81 -2.80 -0.97 -12.03
CA ILE A 81 -1.67 -0.37 -12.75
C ILE A 81 -0.43 -0.45 -11.85
N ILE A 82 0.62 -1.10 -12.33
CA ILE A 82 1.91 -1.20 -11.65
C ILE A 82 2.85 -0.20 -12.32
N GLY A 83 3.29 0.83 -11.58
CA GLY A 83 4.37 1.72 -12.00
C GLY A 83 5.74 1.13 -11.67
N TYR A 84 6.71 1.32 -12.55
CA TYR A 84 8.12 0.97 -12.32
C TYR A 84 8.94 2.25 -12.25
N LEU A 85 9.68 2.43 -11.15
CA LEU A 85 10.76 3.40 -11.05
C LEU A 85 12.06 2.64 -11.28
N VAL A 86 12.74 2.93 -12.39
CA VAL A 86 13.99 2.25 -12.75
C VAL A 86 15.08 3.30 -12.82
N GLU A 87 16.10 3.15 -11.99
CA GLU A 87 17.26 4.04 -11.93
C GLU A 87 18.50 3.35 -12.55
N ALA A 88 19.27 4.09 -13.33
CA ALA A 88 20.59 3.67 -13.80
C ALA A 88 21.52 4.88 -13.93
N GLY A 89 22.64 4.87 -13.20
CA GLY A 89 23.66 5.92 -13.30
C GLY A 89 23.12 7.34 -13.10
N ASN A 90 22.32 7.55 -12.02
CA ASN A 90 21.68 8.83 -11.67
C ASN A 90 20.68 9.34 -12.73
N ARG A 91 20.05 8.42 -13.49
CA ARG A 91 19.00 8.72 -14.47
C ARG A 91 17.81 7.80 -14.23
N ILE A 92 16.62 8.29 -14.55
CA ILE A 92 15.37 7.52 -14.44
C ILE A 92 14.88 7.14 -15.84
N LEU A 93 14.44 5.90 -16.01
CA LEU A 93 13.81 5.46 -17.24
C LEU A 93 12.39 6.02 -17.35
N LEU A 94 12.12 6.73 -18.45
CA LEU A 94 10.80 7.20 -18.83
C LEU A 94 10.39 6.61 -20.17
N ARG A 95 9.09 6.38 -20.34
CA ARG A 95 8.48 5.95 -21.60
C ARG A 95 7.74 7.14 -22.22
N SER A 96 7.88 7.33 -23.53
CA SER A 96 7.02 8.27 -24.25
C SER A 96 5.57 7.75 -24.29
N ASP A 97 4.60 8.61 -24.02
CA ASP A 97 3.17 8.27 -24.15
C ASP A 97 2.65 8.33 -25.61
N GLY A 98 3.53 8.63 -26.57
CA GLY A 98 3.18 8.82 -27.99
C GLY A 98 2.45 10.15 -28.28
N LYS A 99 2.22 10.98 -27.27
CA LYS A 99 1.56 12.30 -27.35
C LYS A 99 2.50 13.43 -26.93
N GLY A 100 3.81 13.19 -26.96
CA GLY A 100 4.83 14.16 -26.58
C GLY A 100 5.06 14.31 -25.08
N ARG A 101 4.47 13.45 -24.23
CA ARG A 101 4.73 13.45 -22.78
C ARG A 101 5.56 12.23 -22.39
N TRP A 102 6.32 12.39 -21.31
CA TRP A 102 7.09 11.32 -20.69
C TRP A 102 6.35 10.83 -19.45
N VAL A 103 6.20 9.50 -19.34
CA VAL A 103 5.52 8.84 -18.23
C VAL A 103 6.39 7.74 -17.66
N LEU A 104 6.14 7.37 -16.40
CA LEU A 104 6.76 6.18 -15.83
C LEU A 104 6.30 4.92 -16.59
N PRO A 105 7.18 3.93 -16.81
CA PRO A 105 6.78 2.64 -17.33
C PRO A 105 5.70 2.02 -16.42
N THR A 106 4.62 1.53 -17.03
CA THR A 106 3.51 0.90 -16.31
C THR A 106 3.11 -0.43 -16.93
N ALA A 107 2.61 -1.36 -16.11
CA ALA A 107 2.07 -2.64 -16.58
C ALA A 107 0.80 -3.02 -15.82
N ARG A 108 -0.08 -3.82 -16.45
CA ARG A 108 -1.28 -4.36 -15.79
C ARG A 108 -1.00 -5.62 -14.95
N ARG A 109 0.16 -6.24 -15.13
CA ARG A 109 0.62 -7.41 -14.35
C ARG A 109 2.11 -7.29 -14.06
N ARG A 110 2.53 -7.83 -12.92
CA ARG A 110 3.94 -7.93 -12.56
C ARG A 110 4.58 -8.94 -13.51
N LYS A 111 5.67 -8.55 -14.19
CA LYS A 111 6.49 -9.51 -14.92
C LYS A 111 7.18 -10.41 -13.89
N ALA A 112 7.00 -11.73 -14.02
CA ALA A 112 7.65 -12.69 -13.12
C ALA A 112 9.17 -12.65 -13.26
N ASP A 113 9.63 -12.33 -14.47
CA ASP A 113 11.04 -12.27 -14.82
C ASP A 113 11.61 -10.88 -14.54
N SER A 114 12.79 -10.86 -13.90
CA SER A 114 13.58 -9.67 -13.61
C SER A 114 14.25 -9.07 -14.86
N GLN A 115 13.61 -9.12 -16.04
CA GLN A 115 14.15 -8.57 -17.28
C GLN A 115 13.19 -7.59 -17.94
N LEU A 116 13.67 -6.38 -18.21
CA LEU A 116 12.96 -5.37 -18.99
C LEU A 116 13.54 -5.34 -20.40
N VAL A 117 12.72 -5.63 -21.41
CA VAL A 117 13.13 -5.53 -22.82
C VAL A 117 12.88 -4.10 -23.28
N LEU A 118 13.90 -3.47 -23.85
CA LEU A 118 13.86 -2.13 -24.41
C LEU A 118 13.48 -2.16 -25.89
N ASP A 119 12.99 -1.02 -26.39
CA ASP A 119 12.81 -0.81 -27.82
C ASP A 119 14.17 -0.88 -28.51
N GLY A 120 14.40 -1.95 -29.29
CA GLY A 120 15.71 -2.31 -29.86
C GLY A 120 16.15 -3.75 -29.55
N GLY A 121 15.47 -4.44 -28.63
CA GLY A 121 15.71 -5.86 -28.33
C GLY A 121 16.67 -6.13 -27.17
N ASP A 122 17.35 -5.10 -26.66
CA ASP A 122 18.18 -5.19 -25.47
C ASP A 122 17.36 -5.49 -24.22
N ALA A 123 17.93 -6.26 -23.29
CA ALA A 123 17.29 -6.61 -22.03
C ALA A 123 18.10 -6.04 -20.84
N LEU A 124 17.43 -5.26 -19.99
CA LEU A 124 17.97 -4.81 -18.72
C LEU A 124 17.59 -5.79 -17.61
N SER A 125 18.57 -6.25 -16.85
CA SER A 125 18.32 -7.01 -15.62
C SER A 125 17.86 -6.05 -14.53
N LEU A 126 16.64 -6.23 -14.05
CA LEU A 126 16.07 -5.48 -12.95
C LEU A 126 16.53 -6.12 -11.64
N VAL A 127 17.30 -5.37 -10.85
CA VAL A 127 17.58 -5.75 -9.46
C VAL A 127 16.45 -5.17 -8.61
N PRO A 128 15.54 -5.98 -8.06
CA PRO A 128 14.45 -5.45 -7.24
C PRO A 128 15.04 -4.91 -5.94
N GLU A 129 15.01 -3.59 -5.77
CA GLU A 129 15.25 -2.98 -4.48
C GLU A 129 13.89 -2.87 -3.74
N ASN A 130 13.67 -3.74 -2.77
CA ASN A 130 12.52 -3.65 -1.88
C ASN A 130 12.83 -2.64 -0.77
N THR A 131 12.96 -1.36 -1.13
CA THR A 131 13.22 -0.30 -0.15
C THR A 131 11.90 0.27 0.36
N PHE A 132 11.66 0.09 1.66
CA PHE A 132 10.59 0.72 2.40
C PHE A 132 11.11 2.09 2.86
N LEU A 133 10.69 3.16 2.20
CA LEU A 133 10.85 4.50 2.74
C LEU A 133 9.80 4.69 3.84
N TYR A 134 10.21 4.42 5.08
CA TYR A 134 9.51 4.97 6.24
C TYR A 134 9.88 6.45 6.33
N SER A 135 8.87 7.32 6.21
CA SER A 135 8.92 8.72 6.65
C SER A 135 8.35 8.82 8.06
#